data_AF-A0A1G8CCC7-F1
#
_entry.id   AF-A0A1G8CCC7-F1
#
_cell.length_a   1.000
_cell.length_b   1.000
_cell.length_c   1.000
_cell.angle_alpha   90.00
_cell.angle_beta   90.00
_cell.angle_gamma   90.00
#
_symmetry.space_group_name_H-M   'P 1'
#
loop_
_entity.id
_entity.type
_entity.pdbx_description
1 polymer ?
#
loop_
_entity_poly.entity_id
_entity_poly.type
_entity_poly.pdbx_seq_one_letter_code
_entity_poly.pdbx_strand_id
1 'polypeptide(L)'
;MFNKYFTLQEANDLLPSVREELVHLQSLERECKTVHHHLQAVKKGALEEVNSRQEDIFLLETAVDFLEIQAQSYVSQLEKTGFISKVLMKGWLISLQK
;
A
#
# COMPACT_ATOMS: atom_id res chain seq x y z
N MET A 1 -8.94 -5.68 -27.83
CA MET A 1 -8.53 -6.11 -26.48
C MET A 1 -8.39 -7.61 -26.52
N PHE A 2 -7.19 -8.15 -26.42
CA PHE A 2 -6.99 -9.60 -26.38
C PHE A 2 -7.18 -10.06 -24.94
N ASN A 3 -8.26 -10.81 -24.66
CA ASN A 3 -8.40 -11.49 -23.37
C ASN A 3 -7.39 -12.63 -23.34
N LYS A 4 -6.42 -12.54 -22.43
CA LYS A 4 -5.51 -13.64 -22.13
C LYS A 4 -6.32 -14.67 -21.35
N TYR A 5 -6.56 -15.83 -21.95
CA TYR A 5 -7.23 -16.94 -21.27
C TYR A 5 -6.16 -17.88 -20.72
N PHE A 6 -6.32 -18.29 -19.46
CA PHE A 6 -5.47 -19.27 -18.81
C PHE A 6 -6.15 -20.63 -18.83
N THR A 7 -5.38 -21.68 -19.04
CA THR A 7 -5.80 -23.05 -18.73
C THR A 7 -5.90 -23.25 -17.22
N LEU A 8 -6.63 -24.27 -16.77
CA LEU A 8 -6.76 -24.60 -15.35
C LEU A 8 -5.39 -24.84 -14.68
N GLN A 9 -4.47 -25.48 -15.41
CA GLN A 9 -3.13 -25.76 -14.91
C GLN A 9 -2.32 -24.47 -14.76
N GLU A 10 -2.28 -23.62 -15.79
CA GLU A 10 -1.60 -22.33 -15.73
C GLU A 10 -2.16 -21.45 -14.60
N ALA A 11 -3.47 -21.44 -14.40
CA ALA A 11 -4.09 -20.71 -13.30
C ALA A 11 -3.64 -21.25 -11.93
N ASN A 12 -3.62 -22.57 -11.75
CA ASN A 12 -3.18 -23.20 -10.50
C ASN A 12 -1.69 -22.94 -10.22
N ASP A 13 -0.86 -22.97 -11.25
CA ASP A 13 0.58 -22.69 -11.15
C ASP A 13 0.86 -21.21 -10.79
N LEU A 14 -0.06 -20.31 -11.14
CA LEU A 14 0.02 -18.88 -10.80
C LEU A 14 -0.43 -18.57 -9.36
N LEU A 15 -1.34 -19.36 -8.77
CA LEU A 15 -1.88 -19.06 -7.42
C LEU A 15 -0.83 -18.81 -6.31
N PRO A 16 0.32 -19.51 -6.27
CA PRO A 16 1.36 -19.27 -5.26
C PRO A 16 1.98 -17.87 -5.34
N SER A 17 2.41 -17.42 -6.53
CA SER A 17 3.06 -16.09 -6.68
C SER A 17 2.11 -14.96 -6.32
N VAL A 18 0.84 -15.15 -6.65
CA VAL A 18 -0.26 -14.21 -6.41
C VAL A 18 -0.53 -14.06 -4.92
N ARG A 19 -0.49 -15.18 -4.21
CA ARG A 19 -0.64 -15.18 -2.76
C ARG A 19 0.50 -14.39 -2.12
N GLU A 20 1.73 -14.57 -2.60
CA GLU A 20 2.89 -13.82 -2.11
C GLU A 20 2.73 -12.32 -2.38
N GLU A 21 2.30 -11.95 -3.58
CA GLU A 21 2.05 -10.54 -3.96
C GLU A 21 0.95 -9.90 -3.10
N LEU A 22 -0.14 -10.63 -2.83
CA LEU A 22 -1.21 -10.17 -1.95
C LEU A 22 -0.75 -10.02 -0.49
N VAL A 23 0.06 -10.94 0.01
CA VAL A 23 0.64 -10.86 1.36
C VAL A 23 1.55 -9.65 1.47
N HIS A 24 2.36 -9.38 0.44
CA HIS A 24 3.23 -8.20 0.42
C HIS A 24 2.42 -6.89 0.42
N LEU A 25 1.36 -6.81 -0.39
CA LEU A 25 0.43 -5.68 -0.36
C LEU A 25 -0.18 -5.49 1.04
N GLN A 26 -0.66 -6.57 1.66
CA GLN A 26 -1.21 -6.55 3.03
C GLN A 26 -0.19 -6.05 4.06
N SER A 27 1.09 -6.35 3.88
CA SER A 27 2.15 -5.81 4.73
C SER A 27 2.30 -4.30 4.55
N LEU A 28 2.38 -3.82 3.30
CA LEU A 28 2.52 -2.40 2.98
C LEU A 28 1.34 -1.57 3.51
N GLU A 29 0.12 -2.11 3.43
CA GLU A 29 -1.07 -1.44 3.98
C GLU A 29 -0.97 -1.23 5.49
N ARG A 30 -0.56 -2.27 6.21
CA ARG A 30 -0.44 -2.25 7.67
C ARG A 30 0.64 -1.27 8.10
N GLU A 31 1.74 -1.25 7.37
CA GLU A 31 2.84 -0.32 7.61
C GLU A 31 2.38 1.13 7.39
N CYS A 32 1.71 1.42 6.27
CA CYS A 32 1.15 2.74 5.97
C CYS A 32 0.17 3.20 7.06
N LYS A 33 -0.77 2.35 7.47
CA LYS A 33 -1.70 2.64 8.58
C LYS A 33 -0.97 2.92 9.89
N THR A 34 0.07 2.15 10.20
CA THR A 34 0.85 2.31 11.43
C THR A 34 1.58 3.64 11.46
N VAL A 35 2.29 3.98 10.39
CA VAL A 35 3.01 5.27 10.28
C VAL A 35 2.02 6.45 10.30
N HIS A 36 0.89 6.32 9.62
CA HIS A 36 -0.14 7.35 9.60
C HIS A 36 -0.76 7.57 11.00
N HIS A 37 -1.10 6.51 11.73
CA HIS A 37 -1.59 6.62 13.10
C HIS A 37 -0.53 7.23 14.04
N HIS A 38 0.74 6.87 13.86
CA HIS A 38 1.84 7.44 14.63
C HIS A 38 1.98 8.94 14.35
N LEU A 39 1.96 9.36 13.09
CA LEU A 39 1.97 10.76 12.69
C LEU A 39 0.80 11.55 13.31
N GLN A 40 -0.41 10.99 13.28
CA GLN A 40 -1.57 11.63 13.91
C GLN A 40 -1.41 11.75 15.43
N ALA A 41 -0.87 10.74 16.10
CA ALA A 41 -0.63 10.76 17.53
C ALA A 41 0.44 11.81 17.90
N VAL A 42 1.54 11.88 17.16
CA VAL A 42 2.60 12.87 17.36
C VAL A 42 2.07 14.28 17.11
N LYS A 43 1.32 14.53 16.02
CA LYS A 43 0.71 15.83 15.74
C LYS A 43 -0.29 16.27 16.81
N LYS A 44 -1.11 15.35 17.32
CA LYS A 44 -2.04 15.65 18.43
C LYS A 44 -1.31 15.97 19.72
N GLY A 45 -0.22 15.26 20.03
CA GLY A 45 0.59 15.50 21.22
C GLY A 45 1.55 16.68 21.11
N ALA A 46 1.90 17.12 19.89
CA ALA A 46 2.82 18.22 19.62
C ALA A 46 2.16 19.60 19.67
N LEU A 47 0.83 19.69 19.84
CA LEU A 47 0.11 20.95 20.01
C LEU A 47 0.66 21.81 21.19
N GLU A 48 1.39 21.20 22.13
CA GLU A 48 1.99 21.90 23.28
C GLU A 48 3.52 22.10 23.17
N GLU A 49 4.24 21.36 22.30
CA GLU A 49 5.70 21.42 22.18
C GLU A 49 6.16 21.35 20.70
N VAL A 50 5.78 22.35 19.91
CA VAL A 50 5.96 22.36 18.45
C VAL A 50 7.44 22.30 18.01
N ASN A 51 8.36 22.92 18.76
CA ASN A 51 9.77 23.03 18.35
C ASN A 51 10.60 21.76 18.60
N SER A 52 10.21 20.89 19.55
CA SER A 52 11.00 19.69 19.88
C SER A 52 10.68 18.49 18.99
N ARG A 53 9.54 18.49 18.30
CA ARG A 53 9.04 17.34 17.52
C ARG A 53 8.94 17.59 16.02
N GLN A 54 9.43 18.74 15.54
CA GLN A 54 9.31 19.11 14.13
C GLN A 54 10.08 18.15 13.21
N GLU A 55 11.27 17.69 13.63
CA GLU A 55 12.05 16.70 12.88
C GLU A 55 11.36 15.33 12.83
N ASP A 56 10.80 14.87 13.96
CA ASP A 56 10.04 13.62 14.02
C ASP A 56 8.80 13.64 13.12
N ILE A 57 8.08 14.77 13.12
CA ILE A 57 6.92 14.96 12.24
C ILE A 57 7.34 14.91 10.78
N PHE A 58 8.42 15.62 10.41
CA PHE A 58 8.93 15.63 9.04
C PHE A 58 9.36 14.22 8.57
N LEU A 59 10.04 13.46 9.43
CA LEU A 59 10.41 12.08 9.13
C LEU A 59 9.19 11.19 8.92
N LEU A 60 8.17 11.31 9.77
CA LEU A 60 6.94 10.54 9.66
C LEU A 60 6.14 10.92 8.40
N GLU A 61 6.08 12.20 8.04
CA GLU A 61 5.47 12.66 6.79
C GLU A 61 6.18 12.09 5.56
N THR A 62 7.52 12.19 5.53
CA THR A 62 8.33 11.63 4.45
C THR A 62 8.18 10.12 4.34
N ALA A 63 8.05 9.42 5.47
CA ALA A 63 7.81 7.97 5.49
C ALA A 63 6.43 7.62 4.91
N VAL A 64 5.37 8.39 5.21
CA VAL A 64 4.05 8.21 4.59
C VAL A 64 4.15 8.40 3.08
N ASP A 65 4.77 9.49 2.61
CA ASP A 65 4.92 9.79 1.18
C ASP A 65 5.66 8.66 0.44
N PHE A 66 6.72 8.12 1.04
CA PHE A 66 7.48 7.02 0.45
C PHE A 66 6.67 5.73 0.36
N LEU A 67 5.91 5.40 1.40
CA LEU A 67 5.04 4.22 1.42
C LEU A 67 3.93 4.32 0.36
N GLU A 68 3.37 5.51 0.14
CA GLU A 68 2.40 5.73 -0.93
C GLU A 68 3.01 5.53 -2.32
N ILE A 69 4.20 6.08 -2.57
CA ILE A 69 4.92 5.88 -3.84
C ILE A 69 5.21 4.39 -4.07
N GLN A 70 5.66 3.68 -3.04
CA GLN A 70 5.94 2.25 -3.11
C GLN A 70 4.68 1.45 -3.42
N ALA A 71 3.56 1.73 -2.73
CA ALA A 71 2.28 1.09 -2.97
C ALA A 71 1.78 1.32 -4.40
N GLN A 72 1.85 2.55 -4.90
CA GLN A 72 1.47 2.90 -6.28
C GLN A 72 2.34 2.18 -7.32
N SER A 73 3.65 2.12 -7.09
CA SER A 73 4.58 1.40 -7.96
C SER A 73 4.27 -0.10 -7.99
N TYR A 74 4.00 -0.69 -6.82
CA TYR A 74 3.67 -2.10 -6.70
C TYR A 74 2.36 -2.43 -7.41
N VAL A 75 1.31 -1.63 -7.19
CA VAL A 75 0.04 -1.66 -7.92
C VAL A 75 0.26 -1.61 -9.44
N SER A 76 1.07 -0.66 -9.91
CA SER A 76 1.35 -0.49 -11.34
C SER A 76 2.08 -1.69 -11.95
N GLN A 77 2.91 -2.38 -11.17
CA GLN A 77 3.57 -3.62 -11.60
C GLN A 77 2.56 -4.76 -11.75
N LEU A 78 1.67 -4.93 -10.78
CA LEU A 78 0.65 -5.99 -10.78
C LEU A 78 -0.37 -5.84 -11.92
N GLU A 79 -0.73 -4.59 -12.26
CA GLU A 79 -1.58 -4.31 -13.42
C GLU A 79 -0.92 -4.73 -14.74
N LYS A 80 0.41 -4.52 -14.87
CA LYS A 80 1.17 -4.92 -16.06
C LYS A 80 1.28 -6.45 -16.19
N THR A 81 1.29 -7.17 -15.08
CA THR A 81 1.27 -8.64 -15.07
C THR A 81 -0.09 -9.21 -15.49
N GLY A 82 -1.12 -8.35 -15.63
CA GLY A 82 -2.48 -8.73 -16.03
C GLY A 82 -3.22 -9.55 -14.97
N PHE A 83 -2.66 -9.60 -13.76
CA PHE A 83 -3.01 -10.60 -12.76
C PHE A 83 -4.10 -10.10 -11.79
N ILE A 84 -4.10 -8.80 -11.44
CA ILE A 84 -4.98 -8.29 -10.40
C ILE A 84 -6.20 -7.57 -11.00
N SER A 85 -7.38 -8.11 -10.68
CA SER A 85 -8.66 -7.49 -11.01
C SER A 85 -8.78 -6.10 -10.36
N LYS A 86 -9.12 -5.10 -11.19
CA LYS A 86 -9.47 -3.72 -10.80
C LYS A 86 -10.41 -3.62 -9.59
N VAL A 87 -11.21 -4.66 -9.31
CA VAL A 87 -12.14 -4.71 -8.17
C VAL A 87 -11.41 -4.82 -6.82
N LEU A 88 -10.36 -5.64 -6.74
CA LEU A 88 -9.55 -5.78 -5.51
C LEU A 88 -8.76 -4.49 -5.24
N MET A 89 -8.27 -3.84 -6.30
CA MET A 89 -7.47 -2.61 -6.18
C MET A 89 -8.30 -1.36 -5.86
N LYS A 90 -9.55 -1.27 -6.36
CA LYS A 90 -10.44 -0.15 -6.05
C LYS A 90 -10.85 -0.08 -4.58
N GLY A 91 -11.04 -1.23 -3.91
CA GLY A 91 -11.36 -1.25 -2.47
C GLY A 91 -10.20 -0.74 -1.59
N TRP A 92 -8.97 -0.90 -2.09
CA TRP A 92 -7.74 -0.52 -1.41
C TRP A 92 -7.44 0.97 -1.44
N LEU A 93 -7.53 1.59 -2.63
CA LEU A 93 -7.38 3.04 -2.80
C LEU A 93 -8.37 3.84 -1.94
N ILE A 94 -9.59 3.30 -1.73
CA ILE A 94 -10.62 3.93 -0.90
C ILE A 94 -10.31 3.81 0.60
N SER A 95 -9.58 2.77 1.04
CA SER A 95 -9.23 2.57 2.46
C SER A 95 -8.03 3.38 2.94
N LEU A 96 -7.23 3.92 2.01
CA LEU A 96 -6.10 4.81 2.32
C LEU A 96 -6.51 6.30 2.34
N GLN A 97 -7.66 6.64 1.77
CA GLN A 97 -8.19 8.02 1.67
C GLN A 97 -9.20 8.36 2.78
N LYS A 98 -9.44 7.47 3.75
CA LYS A 98 -10.43 7.62 4.83
C LYS A 98 -9.77 7.53 6.20
#